data_AF-A0A7R7XX62-F1
#
_entry.id   AF-A0A7R7XX62-F1
#
_cell.length_a   1.000
_cell.length_b   1.000
_cell.length_c   1.000
_cell.angle_alpha   90.00
_cell.angle_beta   90.00
_cell.angle_gamma   90.00
#
_symmetry.space_group_name_H-M   'P 1'
#
loop_
_entity.id
_entity.type
_entity.pdbx_description
1 polymer ?
#
loop_
_entity_poly.entity_id
_entity_poly.type
_entity_poly.pdbx_seq_one_letter_code
_entity_poly.pdbx_strand_id
1 'polypeptide(L)'
;MPGFTTYGVHRLLNRGQLGPIFPSSTIQELGPQCPSLQGLAICVQRRRGLETDVYTALAQFPRLIHLDLLLNCLPEIDSTENPVPLRELTEYESTRTSGHAYNLPTWYIRDCVINCAIDQELAEAIFTHIRNNQKGGGRRLQRLTIHPLHSQGGQYCSYYSISNSSPRTQWGAWGPFNAEVFDELARSWTVEADVVERAGIRAVKSTRGKGGNSRLR
;
A
#
# COMPACT_ATOMS: atom_id res chain seq x y z
N MET A 1 -5.20 28.55 1.32
CA MET A 1 -4.55 27.23 1.48
C MET A 1 -5.12 26.31 0.42
N PRO A 2 -4.47 26.06 -0.72
CA PRO A 2 -5.00 25.12 -1.69
C PRO A 2 -4.72 23.71 -1.15
N GLY A 3 -5.77 23.06 -0.64
CA GLY A 3 -5.73 21.66 -0.25
C GLY A 3 -5.34 20.81 -1.44
N PHE A 4 -4.59 19.73 -1.17
CA PHE A 4 -4.25 18.70 -2.15
C PHE A 4 -5.46 18.42 -3.03
N THR A 5 -5.32 18.65 -4.34
CA THR A 5 -6.41 18.48 -5.29
C THR A 5 -6.95 17.07 -5.15
N THR A 6 -8.20 16.99 -4.70
CA THR A 6 -8.95 15.75 -4.42
C THR A 6 -8.88 14.77 -5.60
N TYR A 7 -8.62 15.27 -6.81
CA TYR A 7 -8.39 14.49 -8.04
C TYR A 7 -7.17 13.57 -8.01
N GLY A 8 -6.02 13.96 -7.46
CA GLY A 8 -4.81 13.13 -7.45
C GLY A 8 -4.95 11.95 -6.48
N VAL A 9 -5.46 12.24 -5.30
CA VAL A 9 -5.84 11.24 -4.29
C VAL A 9 -7.01 10.39 -4.80
N HIS A 10 -8.03 10.96 -5.45
CA HIS A 10 -9.08 10.18 -6.11
C HIS A 10 -8.57 9.33 -7.26
N ARG A 11 -7.59 9.76 -8.07
CA ARG A 11 -7.04 8.92 -9.14
C ARG A 11 -6.35 7.67 -8.57
N LEU A 12 -5.61 7.86 -7.47
CA LEU A 12 -4.92 6.80 -6.77
C LEU A 12 -5.87 5.90 -5.95
N LEU A 13 -6.90 6.48 -5.32
CA LEU A 13 -7.94 5.77 -4.55
C LEU A 13 -9.01 5.10 -5.45
N ASN A 14 -9.35 5.72 -6.59
CA ASN A 14 -10.32 5.19 -7.58
C ASN A 14 -9.70 4.15 -8.52
N ARG A 15 -8.60 3.50 -8.10
CA ARG A 15 -8.08 2.29 -8.76
C ARG A 15 -7.79 2.48 -10.26
N GLY A 16 -7.36 3.68 -10.66
CA GLY A 16 -6.69 3.89 -11.95
C GLY A 16 -5.39 3.07 -12.02
N GLN A 17 -4.77 2.98 -13.21
CA GLN A 17 -3.47 2.34 -13.38
C GLN A 17 -2.52 2.79 -12.26
N LEU A 18 -2.05 1.83 -11.45
CA LEU A 18 -1.14 2.09 -10.35
C LEU A 18 -0.03 3.02 -10.86
N GLY A 19 0.20 4.14 -10.16
CA GLY A 19 1.36 4.98 -10.43
C GLY A 19 2.65 4.17 -10.27
N PRO A 20 3.81 4.67 -10.74
CA PRO A 20 5.06 3.95 -10.58
C PRO A 20 5.29 3.56 -9.11
N ILE A 21 5.73 2.33 -8.88
CA ILE A 21 6.17 1.85 -7.57
C ILE A 21 7.60 2.35 -7.37
N PHE A 22 7.83 3.10 -6.30
CA PHE A 22 9.11 3.74 -6.04
C PHE A 22 10.00 2.87 -5.14
N PRO A 23 11.17 2.41 -5.62
CA PRO A 23 12.14 1.74 -4.77
C PRO A 23 12.86 2.75 -3.87
N SER A 24 13.51 2.25 -2.82
CA SER A 24 14.25 3.07 -1.84
C SER A 24 15.31 3.95 -2.48
N SER A 25 16.06 3.43 -3.46
CA SER A 25 17.10 4.18 -4.20
C SER A 25 16.54 5.44 -4.87
N THR A 26 15.44 5.33 -5.61
CA THR A 26 14.79 6.47 -6.27
C THR A 26 14.30 7.50 -5.25
N ILE A 27 13.76 7.05 -4.11
CA ILE A 27 13.30 7.96 -3.04
C ILE A 27 14.49 8.71 -2.42
N GLN A 28 15.62 8.01 -2.20
CA GLN A 28 16.84 8.62 -1.68
C GLN A 28 17.40 9.70 -2.62
N GLU A 29 17.35 9.47 -3.93
CA GLU A 29 17.78 10.45 -4.93
C GLU A 29 16.87 11.68 -4.99
N LEU A 30 15.56 11.52 -4.72
CA LEU A 30 14.58 12.60 -4.73
C LEU A 30 14.69 13.53 -3.51
N GLY A 31 15.03 12.99 -2.34
CA GLY A 31 15.10 13.74 -1.07
C GLY A 31 15.90 15.05 -1.17
N PRO A 32 17.19 15.01 -1.58
CA PRO A 32 18.02 16.19 -1.73
C PRO A 32 17.51 17.21 -2.76
N GLN A 33 16.78 16.75 -3.78
CA GLN A 33 16.22 17.61 -4.84
C GLN A 33 14.96 18.36 -4.37
N CYS A 34 14.32 17.87 -3.30
CA CYS A 34 13.04 18.37 -2.81
C CYS A 34 13.10 18.85 -1.34
N PRO A 35 14.02 19.75 -0.95
CA PRO A 35 14.25 20.10 0.46
C PRO A 35 13.10 20.87 1.13
N SER A 36 12.19 21.44 0.33
CA SER A 36 11.02 22.17 0.82
C SER A 36 9.72 21.35 0.79
N LEU A 37 9.77 20.09 0.38
CA LEU A 37 8.60 19.24 0.26
C LEU A 37 7.98 18.98 1.64
N GLN A 38 6.70 19.33 1.78
CA GLN A 38 5.94 19.19 3.02
C GLN A 38 4.90 18.08 2.96
N GLY A 39 4.35 17.80 1.77
CA GLY A 39 3.43 16.70 1.56
C GLY A 39 3.92 15.81 0.44
N LEU A 40 3.84 14.50 0.64
CA LEU A 40 4.20 13.49 -0.34
C LEU A 40 3.10 12.43 -0.41
N ALA A 41 2.66 12.11 -1.62
CA ALA A 41 1.86 10.91 -1.88
C ALA A 41 2.69 9.98 -2.77
N ILE A 42 2.94 8.75 -2.32
CA ILE A 42 3.88 7.85 -3.00
C ILE A 42 3.45 6.39 -2.88
N CYS A 43 3.67 5.62 -3.94
CA CYS A 43 3.42 4.19 -3.96
C CYS A 43 4.70 3.39 -3.75
N VAL A 44 4.66 2.43 -2.83
CA VAL A 44 5.79 1.55 -2.50
C VAL A 44 5.33 0.10 -2.44
N GLN A 45 6.26 -0.82 -2.69
CA GLN A 45 5.96 -2.25 -2.64
C GLN A 45 6.03 -2.77 -1.21
N ARG A 46 5.00 -3.49 -0.77
CA ARG A 46 5.02 -4.26 0.48
C ARG A 46 5.67 -5.62 0.22
N ARG A 47 6.68 -5.98 1.00
CA ARG A 47 7.45 -7.22 0.87
C ARG A 47 7.53 -7.92 2.20
N ARG A 48 6.37 -8.18 2.81
CA ARG A 48 6.27 -8.88 4.10
C ARG A 48 7.16 -8.25 5.21
N GLY A 49 7.35 -6.93 5.19
CA GLY A 49 8.13 -6.20 6.19
C GLY A 49 9.59 -5.94 5.81
N LEU A 50 10.03 -6.33 4.62
CA LEU A 50 11.40 -6.09 4.13
C LEU A 50 11.64 -4.66 3.62
N GLU A 51 10.59 -3.84 3.53
CA GLU A 51 10.62 -2.48 2.98
C GLU A 51 11.09 -1.38 3.97
N THR A 52 11.87 -1.74 5.00
CA THR A 52 12.35 -0.77 6.01
C THR A 52 13.29 0.29 5.43
N ASP A 53 14.05 -0.06 4.39
CA ASP A 53 14.94 0.85 3.66
C ASP A 53 14.16 1.95 2.94
N VAL A 54 12.98 1.64 2.40
CA VAL A 54 12.04 2.61 1.80
C VAL A 54 11.60 3.63 2.85
N TYR A 55 11.20 3.18 4.05
CA TYR A 55 10.80 4.09 5.13
C TYR A 55 11.97 4.96 5.60
N THR A 56 13.18 4.41 5.60
CA THR A 56 14.41 5.15 5.92
C THR A 56 14.73 6.20 4.84
N ALA A 57 14.46 5.91 3.57
CA ALA A 57 14.58 6.85 2.47
C ALA A 57 13.55 8.00 2.58
N LEU A 58 12.31 7.69 2.96
CA LEU A 58 11.26 8.70 3.20
C LEU A 58 11.60 9.65 4.35
N ALA A 59 12.41 9.21 5.32
CA ALA A 59 12.91 10.07 6.39
C ALA A 59 13.95 11.11 5.91
N GLN A 60 14.48 10.98 4.68
CA GLN A 60 15.46 11.95 4.15
C GLN A 60 14.84 13.26 3.66
N PHE A 61 13.51 13.37 3.61
CA PHE A 61 12.84 14.63 3.28
C PHE A 61 12.76 15.52 4.54
N PRO A 62 13.56 16.59 4.63
CA PRO A 62 13.75 17.31 5.90
C PRO A 62 12.48 18.01 6.37
N ARG A 63 11.63 18.49 5.45
CA ARG A 63 10.41 19.25 5.78
C ARG A 63 9.12 18.46 5.59
N LEU A 64 9.19 17.14 5.39
CA LEU A 64 8.00 16.32 5.22
C LEU A 64 7.17 16.31 6.51
N ILE A 65 5.90 16.70 6.39
CA ILE A 65 4.93 16.79 7.49
C ILE A 65 3.68 15.94 7.24
N HIS A 66 3.30 15.71 5.97
CA HIS A 66 2.18 14.85 5.59
C HIS A 66 2.66 13.80 4.59
N LEU A 67 2.36 12.53 4.86
CA LEU A 67 2.69 11.43 3.96
C LEU A 67 1.43 10.60 3.70
N ASP A 68 1.03 10.51 2.43
CA ASP A 68 0.05 9.54 1.96
C ASP A 68 0.79 8.37 1.31
N LEU A 69 0.92 7.27 2.04
CA LEU A 69 1.67 6.09 1.66
C LEU A 69 0.73 5.06 1.04
N LEU A 70 0.88 4.84 -0.26
CA LEU A 70 0.18 3.80 -0.98
C LEU A 70 1.01 2.52 -0.94
N LEU A 71 0.51 1.48 -0.30
CA LEU A 71 1.20 0.20 -0.17
C LEU A 71 0.66 -0.77 -1.23
N ASN A 72 1.46 -1.11 -2.24
CA ASN A 72 1.11 -2.21 -3.12
C ASN A 72 1.23 -3.53 -2.35
N CYS A 73 0.10 -4.19 -2.12
CA CYS A 73 0.05 -5.44 -1.36
C CYS A 73 0.14 -6.68 -2.25
N LEU A 74 0.05 -6.53 -3.58
CA LEU A 74 0.19 -7.65 -4.51
C LEU A 74 1.64 -8.15 -4.49
N PRO A 75 1.88 -9.46 -4.29
CA PRO A 75 3.23 -10.01 -4.36
C PRO A 75 3.83 -9.82 -5.76
N GLU A 76 5.12 -9.56 -5.81
CA GLU A 76 5.88 -9.57 -7.06
C GLU A 76 6.23 -11.02 -7.43
N ILE A 77 6.10 -11.32 -8.72
CA ILE A 77 6.40 -12.63 -9.30
C ILE A 77 7.43 -12.42 -10.41
N ASP A 78 8.45 -13.26 -10.49
CA ASP A 78 9.35 -13.28 -11.64
C ASP A 78 8.79 -14.07 -12.84
N SER A 79 9.57 -14.20 -13.90
CA SER A 79 9.18 -14.93 -15.11
C SER A 79 9.01 -16.45 -14.90
N THR A 80 9.47 -16.98 -13.77
CA THR A 80 9.45 -18.40 -13.40
C THR A 80 8.42 -18.73 -12.32
N GLU A 81 7.49 -17.80 -12.06
CA GLU A 81 6.45 -17.94 -11.03
C GLU A 81 7.00 -18.02 -9.58
N ASN A 82 8.20 -17.50 -9.35
CA ASN A 82 8.81 -17.43 -8.02
C ASN A 82 8.57 -16.08 -7.33
N PRO A 83 8.54 -16.04 -5.99
CA PRO A 83 8.42 -14.81 -5.23
C PRO A 83 9.61 -13.87 -5.46
N VAL A 84 9.33 -12.57 -5.50
CA VAL A 84 10.35 -11.52 -5.50
C VAL A 84 10.18 -10.66 -4.24
N PRO A 85 11.21 -10.54 -3.37
CA PRO A 85 12.51 -11.20 -3.45
C PRO A 85 12.40 -12.72 -3.26
N LEU A 86 13.37 -13.45 -3.81
CA LEU A 86 13.40 -14.91 -3.72
C LEU A 86 13.44 -15.36 -2.25
N ARG A 87 12.60 -16.34 -1.93
CA ARG A 87 12.57 -17.00 -0.63
C ARG A 87 12.30 -18.49 -0.83
N GLU A 88 12.70 -19.29 0.15
CA GLU A 88 12.34 -20.70 0.17
C GLU A 88 10.81 -20.84 0.31
N LEU A 89 10.27 -21.78 -0.46
CA LEU A 89 8.88 -22.18 -0.41
C LEU A 89 8.80 -23.55 0.23
N THR A 90 7.87 -23.72 1.15
CA THR A 90 7.51 -25.05 1.64
C THR A 90 6.85 -25.88 0.53
N GLU A 91 6.78 -27.20 0.72
CA GLU A 91 6.04 -28.10 -0.18
C GLU A 91 4.60 -27.62 -0.39
N TYR A 92 3.91 -27.26 0.71
CA TYR A 92 2.56 -26.72 0.67
C TYR A 92 2.46 -25.40 -0.12
N GLU A 93 3.38 -24.46 0.10
CA GLU A 93 3.41 -23.18 -0.61
C GLU A 93 3.67 -23.32 -2.11
N SER A 94 4.38 -24.38 -2.50
CA SER A 94 4.66 -24.73 -3.89
C SER A 94 3.46 -25.39 -4.60
N THR A 95 2.43 -25.80 -3.84
CA THR A 95 1.17 -26.28 -4.43
C THR A 95 0.40 -25.14 -5.10
N ARG A 96 -0.60 -25.49 -5.89
CA ARG A 96 -1.51 -24.54 -6.54
C ARG A 96 -2.91 -24.69 -5.98
N THR A 97 -3.67 -23.62 -6.03
CA THR A 97 -5.08 -23.62 -5.62
C THR A 97 -5.91 -24.59 -6.48
N SER A 98 -6.72 -25.41 -5.84
CA SER A 98 -7.64 -26.33 -6.50
C SER A 98 -8.95 -25.61 -6.84
N GLY A 99 -9.12 -25.20 -8.11
CA GLY A 99 -10.38 -24.61 -8.56
C GLY A 99 -10.35 -24.10 -10.00
N HIS A 100 -11.44 -24.29 -10.74
CA HIS A 100 -11.55 -24.00 -12.17
C HIS A 100 -11.38 -22.52 -12.58
N ALA A 101 -11.32 -21.60 -11.63
CA ALA A 101 -11.29 -20.17 -11.92
C ALA A 101 -9.89 -19.54 -11.79
N TYR A 102 -8.98 -20.12 -10.99
CA TYR A 102 -7.66 -19.52 -10.72
C TYR A 102 -6.61 -20.61 -10.46
N ASN A 103 -5.50 -20.59 -11.20
CA ASN A 103 -4.37 -21.51 -11.03
C ASN A 103 -3.18 -20.81 -10.33
N LEU A 104 -3.45 -20.18 -9.18
CA LEU A 104 -2.44 -19.42 -8.45
C LEU A 104 -1.61 -20.32 -7.53
N PRO A 105 -0.29 -20.08 -7.43
CA PRO A 105 0.53 -20.68 -6.39
C PRO A 105 0.01 -20.33 -5.00
N THR A 106 0.03 -21.30 -4.09
CA THR A 106 -0.43 -21.12 -2.71
C THR A 106 0.37 -20.03 -1.99
N TRP A 107 1.68 -19.93 -2.27
CA TRP A 107 2.54 -18.87 -1.73
C TRP A 107 2.04 -17.46 -2.10
N TYR A 108 1.51 -17.27 -3.31
CA TYR A 108 1.10 -15.96 -3.81
C TYR A 108 -0.09 -15.42 -3.01
N ILE A 109 -1.06 -16.28 -2.74
CA ILE A 109 -2.23 -15.94 -1.94
C ILE A 109 -1.80 -15.63 -0.51
N ARG A 110 -0.95 -16.47 0.07
CA ARG A 110 -0.42 -16.27 1.42
C ARG A 110 0.30 -14.93 1.55
N ASP A 111 1.20 -14.63 0.62
CA ASP A 111 1.98 -13.38 0.64
C ASP A 111 1.09 -12.16 0.42
N CYS A 112 0.04 -12.27 -0.41
CA CYS A 112 -0.97 -11.22 -0.57
C CYS A 112 -1.71 -10.96 0.75
N VAL A 113 -2.18 -12.01 1.44
CA VAL A 113 -2.84 -11.89 2.75
C VAL A 113 -1.90 -11.27 3.78
N ILE A 114 -0.65 -11.73 3.86
CA ILE A 114 0.37 -11.14 4.74
C ILE A 114 0.54 -9.67 4.43
N ASN A 115 0.74 -9.32 3.15
CA ASN A 115 0.92 -7.95 2.67
C ASN A 115 -0.26 -7.02 2.96
N CYS A 116 -1.46 -7.58 3.00
CA CYS A 116 -2.68 -6.85 3.32
C CYS A 116 -2.90 -6.67 4.83
N ALA A 117 -2.35 -7.55 5.67
CA ALA A 117 -2.53 -7.49 7.13
C ALA A 117 -1.81 -6.28 7.73
N ILE A 118 -2.48 -5.12 7.74
CA ILE A 118 -1.97 -3.86 8.26
C ILE A 118 -2.84 -3.48 9.45
N ASP A 119 -2.27 -3.58 10.64
CA ASP A 119 -2.90 -3.23 11.90
C ASP A 119 -2.38 -1.87 12.42
N GLN A 120 -2.86 -1.51 13.61
CA GLN A 120 -2.47 -0.28 14.28
C GLN A 120 -0.98 -0.25 14.60
N GLU A 121 -0.46 -1.35 15.14
CA GLU A 121 0.93 -1.47 15.59
C GLU A 121 1.89 -1.26 14.41
N LEU A 122 1.61 -1.88 13.26
CA LEU A 122 2.40 -1.67 12.05
C LEU A 122 2.33 -0.23 11.56
N ALA A 123 1.13 0.38 11.54
CA ALA A 123 0.97 1.76 11.10
C ALA A 123 1.75 2.75 11.99
N GLU A 124 1.68 2.56 13.32
CA GLU A 124 2.43 3.34 14.31
C GLU A 124 3.94 3.10 14.19
N ALA A 125 4.38 1.87 13.96
CA ALA A 125 5.78 1.54 13.76
C ALA A 125 6.37 2.24 12.53
N ILE A 126 5.66 2.22 11.39
CA ILE A 126 6.08 2.94 10.17
C ILE A 126 6.16 4.44 10.43
N PHE A 127 5.12 5.02 11.03
CA PHE A 127 5.09 6.46 11.36
C PHE A 127 6.25 6.85 12.26
N THR A 128 6.46 6.10 13.34
CA THR A 128 7.50 6.34 14.34
C THR A 128 8.89 6.19 13.73
N HIS A 129 9.10 5.17 12.90
CA HIS A 129 10.37 4.95 12.20
C HIS A 129 10.74 6.14 11.32
N ILE A 130 9.82 6.60 10.47
CA ILE A 130 10.07 7.75 9.58
C ILE A 130 10.32 9.01 10.40
N ARG A 131 9.45 9.30 11.37
CA ARG A 131 9.53 10.50 12.22
C ARG A 131 10.81 10.55 13.05
N ASN A 132 11.26 9.42 13.59
CA ASN A 132 12.45 9.38 14.44
C ASN A 132 13.75 9.50 13.64
N ASN A 133 13.77 8.98 12.41
CA ASN A 133 14.93 9.03 11.53
C ASN A 133 14.99 10.31 10.67
N GLN A 134 13.96 11.16 10.70
CA GLN A 134 13.94 12.41 9.93
C GLN A 134 14.94 13.42 10.47
N LYS A 135 15.93 13.76 9.64
CA LYS A 135 17.03 14.69 9.97
C LYS A 135 16.76 16.08 9.38
N GLY A 136 17.03 17.11 10.18
CA GLY A 136 17.00 18.51 9.75
C GLY A 136 15.58 19.06 9.58
N GLY A 137 15.25 20.12 10.30
CA GLY A 137 13.95 20.79 10.21
C GLY A 137 13.32 21.04 11.57
N GLY A 138 12.65 22.19 11.74
CA GLY A 138 11.94 22.52 12.99
C GLY A 138 10.66 21.71 13.20
N ARG A 139 10.16 21.00 12.18
CA ARG A 139 8.95 20.16 12.22
C ARG A 139 9.22 18.82 11.53
N ARG A 140 8.89 17.73 12.21
CA ARG A 140 8.97 16.35 11.70
C ARG A 140 7.60 15.89 11.19
N LEU A 141 7.55 14.70 10.57
CA LEU A 141 6.32 14.06 10.11
C LEU A 141 5.19 14.16 11.14
N GLN A 142 4.09 14.79 10.78
CA GLN A 142 2.93 15.04 11.64
C GLN A 142 1.79 14.08 11.36
N ARG A 143 1.64 13.62 10.11
CA ARG A 143 0.58 12.71 9.70
C ARG A 143 1.08 11.71 8.67
N LEU A 144 0.73 10.44 8.87
CA LEU A 144 0.83 9.36 7.90
C LEU A 144 -0.56 8.82 7.59
N THR A 145 -0.96 8.79 6.34
CA THR A 145 -2.11 8.02 5.87
C THR A 145 -1.62 6.80 5.08
N ILE A 146 -2.02 5.60 5.46
CA ILE A 146 -1.70 4.35 4.75
C ILE A 146 -2.90 3.95 3.90
N HIS A 147 -2.64 3.68 2.62
CA HIS A 147 -3.61 3.21 1.65
C HIS A 147 -3.18 1.87 1.07
N PRO A 148 -3.69 0.75 1.60
CA PRO A 148 -3.38 -0.57 1.08
C PRO A 148 -4.02 -0.78 -0.29
N LEU A 149 -3.23 -1.27 -1.25
CA LEU A 149 -3.65 -1.54 -2.62
C LEU A 149 -3.59 -3.05 -2.87
N HIS A 150 -4.75 -3.69 -2.76
CA HIS A 150 -4.90 -5.16 -2.79
C HIS A 150 -5.75 -5.67 -3.97
N SER A 151 -6.48 -4.80 -4.66
CA SER A 151 -7.56 -5.20 -5.60
C SER A 151 -7.24 -5.01 -7.08
N GLN A 152 -5.98 -4.72 -7.43
CA GLN A 152 -5.55 -4.54 -8.84
C GLN A 152 -4.97 -5.81 -9.48
N GLY A 153 -5.29 -7.01 -8.96
CA GLY A 153 -4.76 -8.25 -9.52
C GLY A 153 -4.96 -8.42 -11.03
N GLY A 154 -6.06 -7.91 -11.60
CA GLY A 154 -6.25 -7.97 -13.05
C GLY A 154 -5.22 -7.17 -13.89
N GLN A 155 -4.45 -6.26 -13.28
CA GLN A 155 -3.42 -5.46 -13.96
C GLN A 155 -2.02 -6.08 -13.87
N TYR A 156 -1.78 -7.01 -12.92
CA TYR A 156 -0.45 -7.57 -12.63
C TYR A 156 -0.42 -9.11 -12.56
N CYS A 157 -1.58 -9.76 -12.53
CA CYS A 157 -1.69 -11.21 -12.52
C CYS A 157 -1.79 -11.67 -13.99
N SER A 158 -0.71 -12.22 -14.55
CA SER A 158 -0.70 -12.79 -15.90
C SER A 158 -1.48 -14.11 -16.00
N TYR A 159 -2.06 -14.58 -14.89
CA TYR A 159 -2.90 -15.76 -14.85
C TYR A 159 -4.21 -15.49 -15.59
N TYR A 160 -4.20 -15.84 -16.87
CA TYR A 160 -5.33 -15.77 -17.78
C TYR A 160 -6.58 -16.43 -17.16
N SER A 161 -7.70 -15.72 -17.26
CA SER A 161 -9.03 -16.33 -17.16
C SER A 161 -9.17 -17.32 -18.33
N ILE A 162 -9.39 -18.60 -18.03
CA ILE A 162 -9.83 -19.59 -19.01
C ILE A 162 -11.31 -19.30 -19.29
N SER A 163 -11.63 -18.26 -20.07
CA SER A 163 -12.90 -18.21 -20.80
C SER A 163 -12.82 -17.24 -21.99
N ASN A 164 -12.93 -17.79 -23.19
CA ASN A 164 -12.86 -17.08 -24.47
C ASN A 164 -14.16 -16.36 -24.85
N SER A 165 -14.99 -15.95 -23.89
CA SER A 165 -16.32 -15.43 -24.23
C SER A 165 -16.93 -14.58 -23.12
N SER A 166 -16.39 -13.38 -22.89
CA SER A 166 -17.14 -12.19 -22.46
C SER A 166 -16.28 -10.93 -22.46
N PRO A 167 -16.84 -9.73 -22.73
CA PRO A 167 -16.13 -8.47 -22.61
C PRO A 167 -15.67 -8.27 -21.17
N ARG A 168 -14.36 -8.03 -21.03
CA ARG A 168 -13.60 -7.81 -19.79
C ARG A 168 -14.36 -6.97 -18.77
N THR A 169 -14.84 -7.59 -17.69
CA THR A 169 -15.06 -6.85 -16.46
C THR A 169 -13.69 -6.49 -15.91
N GLN A 170 -13.47 -5.20 -15.71
CA GLN A 170 -12.31 -4.56 -15.09
C GLN A 170 -12.13 -4.94 -13.60
N TRP A 171 -12.87 -5.97 -13.15
CA TRP A 171 -12.84 -6.56 -11.82
C TRP A 171 -11.93 -7.77 -11.87
N GLY A 172 -10.81 -7.64 -11.15
CA GLY A 172 -9.61 -8.43 -11.35
C GLY A 172 -9.72 -9.90 -11.01
N ALA A 173 -8.56 -10.56 -11.13
CA ALA A 173 -8.30 -11.97 -10.89
C ALA A 173 -8.55 -12.46 -9.43
N TRP A 174 -9.46 -11.81 -8.69
CA TRP A 174 -9.74 -12.04 -7.27
C TRP A 174 -11.25 -12.14 -6.96
N GLY A 175 -12.12 -12.29 -7.97
CA GLY A 175 -13.58 -12.40 -7.78
C GLY A 175 -14.07 -13.35 -6.67
N PRO A 176 -13.43 -14.52 -6.41
CA PRO A 176 -13.83 -15.43 -5.32
C PRO A 176 -12.98 -15.29 -4.04
N PHE A 177 -11.91 -14.52 -4.06
CA PHE A 177 -11.16 -14.21 -2.85
C PHE A 177 -11.91 -13.08 -2.16
N ASN A 178 -12.73 -13.43 -1.17
CA ASN A 178 -13.62 -12.53 -0.42
C ASN A 178 -13.04 -11.12 -0.33
N ALA A 179 -13.53 -10.22 -1.20
CA ALA A 179 -13.14 -8.82 -1.19
C ALA A 179 -13.31 -8.23 0.21
N GLU A 180 -14.25 -8.77 0.99
CA GLU A 180 -14.51 -8.48 2.40
C GLU A 180 -13.33 -8.83 3.32
N VAL A 181 -12.65 -9.96 3.13
CA VAL A 181 -11.48 -10.34 3.95
C VAL A 181 -10.34 -9.36 3.70
N PHE A 182 -10.11 -9.01 2.44
CA PHE A 182 -9.08 -8.03 2.10
C PHE A 182 -9.48 -6.60 2.49
N ASP A 183 -10.75 -6.23 2.35
CA ASP A 183 -11.27 -4.95 2.84
C ASP A 183 -11.18 -4.85 4.38
N GLU A 184 -11.20 -5.97 5.11
CA GLU A 184 -11.00 -6.02 6.56
C GLU A 184 -9.52 -5.92 6.95
N LEU A 185 -8.67 -6.74 6.31
CA LEU A 185 -7.23 -6.80 6.58
C LEU A 185 -6.51 -5.52 6.14
N ALA A 186 -6.86 -5.01 4.95
CA ALA A 186 -6.18 -3.94 4.25
C ALA A 186 -6.89 -2.58 4.43
N ARG A 187 -7.39 -2.31 5.64
CA ARG A 187 -8.02 -1.03 5.94
C ARG A 187 -6.99 0.10 5.95
N SER A 188 -7.43 1.28 5.52
CA SER A 188 -6.60 2.48 5.64
C SER A 188 -6.43 2.90 7.10
N TRP A 189 -5.23 3.38 7.40
CA TRP A 189 -4.86 3.91 8.71
C TRP A 189 -4.43 5.36 8.57
N THR A 190 -4.77 6.18 9.54
CA THR A 190 -4.20 7.52 9.70
C THR A 190 -3.54 7.60 11.06
N VAL A 191 -2.26 7.92 11.08
CA VAL A 191 -1.48 8.11 12.30
C VAL A 191 -1.07 9.57 12.36
N GLU A 192 -1.40 10.24 13.45
CA GLU A 192 -1.09 11.64 13.69
C GLU A 192 -0.24 11.78 14.96
N ALA A 193 0.67 12.76 14.93
CA ALA A 193 1.36 13.17 16.14
C ALA A 193 0.41 13.95 17.04
N ASP A 194 0.32 13.55 18.31
CA ASP A 194 -0.42 14.32 19.28
C ASP A 194 0.34 15.60 19.62
N VAL A 195 -0.29 16.74 19.36
CA VAL A 195 0.27 18.06 19.62
C VAL A 195 0.16 18.42 21.10
N VAL A 196 -0.72 17.76 21.86
CA VAL A 196 -1.03 18.08 23.25
C VAL A 196 -0.04 17.44 24.22
N GLU A 197 0.41 16.21 23.98
CA GLU A 197 1.28 15.48 24.93
C GLU A 197 2.79 15.54 24.61
N ARG A 198 3.23 16.30 23.58
CA ARG A 198 4.64 16.40 23.10
C ARG A 198 5.33 15.07 22.73
N ALA A 199 4.79 13.91 23.09
CA ALA A 199 5.30 12.56 22.83
C ALA A 199 4.22 11.53 22.45
N GLY A 200 2.93 11.89 22.50
CA GLY A 200 1.84 10.99 22.13
C GLY A 200 1.70 10.79 20.61
N ILE A 201 1.32 9.59 20.21
CA ILE A 201 0.92 9.26 18.84
C ILE A 201 -0.52 8.79 18.89
N ARG A 202 -1.34 9.24 17.95
CA ARG A 202 -2.74 8.81 17.82
C ARG A 202 -2.93 8.15 16.47
N ALA A 203 -3.17 6.84 16.50
CA ALA A 203 -3.63 6.11 15.32
C ALA A 203 -5.15 6.04 15.28
N VAL A 204 -5.72 6.29 14.11
CA VAL A 204 -7.14 6.18 13.83
C VAL A 204 -7.31 5.29 12.60
N LYS A 205 -8.03 4.19 12.79
CA LYS A 205 -8.47 3.33 11.69
C LYS A 205 -9.51 4.08 10.86
N SER A 206 -9.35 4.12 9.54
CA SER A 206 -10.38 4.67 8.68
C SER A 206 -11.58 3.72 8.68
N THR A 207 -12.74 4.20 9.13
CA THR A 207 -14.01 3.50 8.92
C THR A 207 -14.53 3.91 7.55
N ARG A 208 -14.64 2.96 6.61
CA ARG A 208 -15.46 3.17 5.41
C ARG A 208 -16.90 3.39 5.90
N GLY A 209 -17.37 4.64 5.87
CA GLY A 209 -18.80 4.89 5.96
C GLY A 209 -19.49 4.10 4.85
N LYS A 210 -20.45 3.24 5.21
CA LYS A 210 -21.37 2.66 4.23
C LYS A 210 -21.89 3.81 3.36
N GLY A 211 -21.74 3.68 2.05
CA GLY A 211 -22.05 4.74 1.08
C GLY A 211 -23.36 5.44 1.39
N GLY A 212 -23.26 6.66 1.93
CA GLY A 212 -24.35 7.62 2.00
C GLY A 212 -24.49 8.23 0.63
N ASN A 213 -25.47 7.74 -0.12
CA ASN A 213 -25.90 8.26 -1.40
C ASN A 213 -26.50 9.67 -1.20
N SER A 214 -25.68 10.71 -1.00
CA SER A 214 -26.16 12.09 -1.02
C SER A 214 -26.21 12.57 -2.47
N ARG A 215 -27.35 12.30 -3.11
CA ARG A 215 -27.81 13.08 -4.25
C ARG A 215 -27.77 14.55 -3.85
N LEU A 216 -26.88 15.31 -4.45
CA LEU A 216 -26.97 16.77 -4.47
C LEU A 216 -28.18 17.12 -5.35
N ARG A 217 -29.20 17.68 -4.71
CA ARG A 217 -30.13 18.61 -5.34
C ARG A 217 -29.70 20.01 -4.93
#